data_AF-A0A955REL5-F1
#
_entry.id   AF-A0A955REL5-F1
#
_cell.length_a   1.000
_cell.length_b   1.000
_cell.length_c   1.000
_cell.angle_alpha   90.00
_cell.angle_beta   90.00
_cell.angle_gamma   90.00
#
_symmetry.space_group_name_H-M   'P 1'
#
loop_
_entity.id
_entity.type
_entity.pdbx_description
1 polymer ?
#
loop_
_entity_poly.entity_id
_entity_poly.type
_entity_poly.pdbx_seq_one_letter_code
_entity_poly.pdbx_strand_id
1 'polypeptide(L)'
;MAELDPAWVVAGVLALLVALLGVAWWRARTRIRRGNLARQSVAKRGERRAERLLRRAGYTVIERQLTGSFVMVVDGEELDVSCRLDLLVEDGRGVRYAAEVKTGARATDPTRPATRRQLLEYERAYDVDGLLLVDMDQERVRTVSFPD
;
A
#
# COMPACT_ATOMS: atom_id res chain seq x y z
N MET A 1 3.17 -66.97 3.75
CA MET A 1 3.21 -65.49 3.74
C MET A 1 1.99 -65.03 2.96
N ALA A 2 1.07 -64.29 3.57
CA ALA A 2 -0.11 -63.80 2.85
C ALA A 2 0.34 -62.72 1.85
N GLU A 3 0.11 -62.95 0.56
CA GLU A 3 0.34 -61.93 -0.46
C GLU A 3 -0.70 -60.82 -0.28
N LEU A 4 -0.22 -59.59 -0.15
CA LEU A 4 -1.11 -58.42 -0.10
C LEU A 4 -1.71 -58.22 -1.48
N ASP A 5 -3.04 -58.07 -1.54
CA ASP A 5 -3.73 -57.72 -2.78
C ASP A 5 -3.11 -56.42 -3.36
N PRO A 6 -2.64 -56.43 -4.61
CA PRO A 6 -2.08 -55.26 -5.28
C PRO A 6 -2.98 -54.02 -5.18
N ALA A 7 -4.30 -54.18 -5.11
CA ALA A 7 -5.25 -53.09 -4.94
C ALA A 7 -5.04 -52.32 -3.62
N TRP A 8 -4.78 -53.03 -2.51
CA TRP A 8 -4.52 -52.40 -1.21
C TRP A 8 -3.17 -51.68 -1.18
N VAL A 9 -2.17 -52.20 -1.90
CA VAL A 9 -0.87 -51.53 -2.05
C VAL A 9 -1.04 -50.22 -2.82
N VAL A 10 -1.75 -50.23 -3.95
CA VAL A 10 -2.02 -49.03 -4.75
C VAL A 10 -2.82 -48.00 -3.95
N ALA A 11 -3.87 -48.43 -3.25
CA ALA A 11 -4.68 -47.55 -2.40
C ALA A 11 -3.84 -46.90 -1.28
N GLY A 12 -2.96 -47.67 -0.64
CA GLY A 12 -2.05 -47.16 0.40
C GLY A 12 -1.08 -46.11 -0.15
N VAL A 13 -0.50 -46.35 -1.34
CA VAL A 13 0.40 -45.39 -1.99
C VAL A 13 -0.33 -44.10 -2.37
N LEU A 14 -1.55 -44.20 -2.93
CA LEU A 14 -2.36 -43.02 -3.28
C LEU A 14 -2.74 -42.21 -2.04
N ALA A 15 -3.16 -42.88 -0.96
CA ALA A 15 -3.47 -42.21 0.30
C ALA A 15 -2.25 -41.48 0.87
N LEU A 16 -1.07 -42.10 0.82
CA LEU A 16 0.18 -41.48 1.26
C LEU A 16 0.54 -40.26 0.40
N LEU A 17 0.40 -40.36 -0.92
CA LEU A 17 0.66 -39.24 -1.83
C LEU A 17 -0.28 -38.06 -1.56
N VAL A 18 -1.58 -38.31 -1.37
CA VAL A 18 -2.55 -37.27 -1.02
C VAL A 18 -2.20 -36.62 0.32
N ALA A 19 -1.82 -37.41 1.33
CA ALA A 19 -1.40 -36.89 2.63
C ALA A 19 -0.15 -36.01 2.51
N LEU A 20 0.86 -36.43 1.75
CA LEU A 20 2.09 -35.67 1.52
C LEU A 20 1.81 -34.35 0.77
N LEU A 21 0.96 -34.38 -0.26
CA LEU A 21 0.54 -33.18 -0.98
C LEU A 21 -0.25 -32.23 -0.09
N GLY A 22 -1.16 -32.75 0.74
CA GLY A 22 -1.92 -31.96 1.71
C GLY A 22 -1.02 -31.26 2.72
N VAL A 23 -0.03 -31.96 3.26
CA VAL A 23 0.97 -31.40 4.19
C VAL A 23 1.85 -30.36 3.49
N ALA A 24 2.31 -30.63 2.28
CA ALA A 24 3.12 -29.68 1.49
C ALA A 24 2.34 -28.39 1.19
N TRP A 25 1.08 -28.51 0.77
CA TRP A 25 0.19 -27.38 0.52
C TRP A 25 -0.07 -26.57 1.80
N TRP A 26 -0.33 -27.24 2.93
CA TRP A 26 -0.51 -26.57 4.22
C TRP A 26 0.75 -25.81 4.66
N ARG A 27 1.94 -26.38 4.48
CA ARG A 27 3.22 -25.70 4.76
C ARG A 27 3.46 -24.50 3.85
N ALA A 28 3.14 -24.62 2.56
CA ALA A 28 3.23 -23.49 1.62
C ALA A 28 2.27 -22.36 2.01
N ARG A 29 1.00 -22.69 2.30
CA ARG A 29 -0.02 -21.72 2.72
C ARG A 29 0.35 -21.02 4.03
N THR A 30 0.87 -21.74 5.02
CA THR A 30 1.30 -21.15 6.30
C THR A 30 2.51 -20.23 6.12
N ARG A 31 3.48 -20.60 5.27
CA ARG A 31 4.62 -19.74 4.94
C ARG A 31 4.19 -18.44 4.26
N ILE A 32 3.32 -18.52 3.26
CA ILE A 32 2.77 -17.34 2.56
C ILE A 32 2.02 -16.44 3.55
N ARG A 33 1.14 -17.03 4.39
CA ARG A 33 0.40 -16.27 5.42
C ARG A 33 1.33 -15.56 6.39
N ARG A 34 2.36 -16.25 6.91
CA ARG A 34 3.35 -15.63 7.81
C ARG A 34 4.12 -14.49 7.13
N GLY A 35 4.52 -14.68 5.88
CA GLY A 35 5.17 -13.63 5.08
C GLY A 35 4.26 -12.41 4.85
N ASN A 36 2.97 -12.63 4.59
CA ASN A 36 1.99 -11.55 4.45
C ASN A 36 1.77 -10.80 5.76
N LEU A 37 1.62 -11.52 6.88
CA LEU A 37 1.47 -10.92 8.21
C LEU A 37 2.71 -10.10 8.61
N ALA A 38 3.91 -10.62 8.35
CA ALA A 38 5.15 -9.89 8.58
C ALA A 38 5.18 -8.59 7.77
N ARG A 39 4.88 -8.65 6.47
CA ARG A 39 4.80 -7.46 5.60
C ARG A 39 3.76 -6.44 6.08
N GLN A 40 2.57 -6.92 6.45
CA GLN A 40 1.51 -6.06 6.98
C GLN A 40 1.94 -5.37 8.29
N SER A 41 2.65 -6.07 9.16
CA SER A 41 3.16 -5.49 10.41
C SER A 41 4.22 -4.40 10.17
N VAL A 42 5.05 -4.55 9.13
CA VAL A 42 6.03 -3.54 8.71
C VAL A 42 5.32 -2.32 8.12
N ALA A 43 4.36 -2.53 7.22
CA ALA A 43 3.54 -1.45 6.67
C ALA A 43 2.84 -0.63 7.76
N LYS A 44 2.15 -1.31 8.70
CA LYS A 44 1.48 -0.66 9.83
C LYS A 44 2.43 0.10 10.75
N ARG A 45 3.68 -0.35 10.89
CA ARG A 45 4.72 0.38 11.64
C ARG A 45 5.18 1.63 10.89
N GLY A 46 5.34 1.53 9.57
CA GLY A 46 5.63 2.66 8.69
C GLY A 46 4.56 3.74 8.76
N GLU A 47 3.30 3.36 8.58
CA GLU A 47 2.12 4.25 8.68
C GLU A 47 2.11 4.99 10.04
N ARG A 48 2.24 4.25 11.15
CA ARG A 48 2.28 4.85 12.48
C ARG A 48 3.44 5.82 12.68
N ARG A 49 4.59 5.56 12.06
CA ARG A 49 5.75 6.46 12.15
C ARG A 49 5.51 7.74 11.33
N ALA A 50 4.89 7.62 10.17
CA ALA A 50 4.51 8.76 9.33
C ALA A 50 3.50 9.66 10.04
N GLU A 51 2.45 9.08 10.63
CA GLU A 51 1.47 9.86 11.42
C GLU A 51 2.13 10.60 12.59
N ARG A 52 3.06 9.94 13.30
CA ARG A 52 3.80 10.61 14.40
C ARG A 52 4.67 11.75 13.89
N LEU A 53 5.28 11.60 12.73
CA LEU A 53 6.08 12.67 12.12
C LEU A 53 5.19 13.86 11.75
N LEU A 54 4.04 13.62 11.09
CA LEU A 54 3.07 14.65 10.74
C LEU A 54 2.53 15.38 11.99
N ARG A 55 2.19 14.64 13.05
CA ARG A 55 1.76 15.25 14.33
C ARG A 55 2.83 16.13 14.95
N ARG A 56 4.11 15.68 14.96
CA ARG A 56 5.23 16.50 15.43
C ARG A 56 5.45 17.75 14.59
N ALA A 57 5.10 17.69 13.30
CA ALA A 57 5.16 18.80 12.37
C ALA A 57 3.91 19.73 12.43
N GLY A 58 2.96 19.47 13.33
CA GLY A 58 1.80 20.33 13.55
C GLY A 58 0.54 19.96 12.74
N TYR A 59 0.53 18.77 12.12
CA TYR A 59 -0.62 18.29 11.34
C TYR A 59 -1.47 17.29 12.11
N THR A 60 -2.78 17.37 11.93
CA THR A 60 -3.77 16.39 12.40
C THR A 60 -4.17 15.47 11.26
N VAL A 61 -4.13 14.15 11.49
CA VAL A 61 -4.57 13.17 10.50
C VAL A 61 -6.09 13.08 10.53
N ILE A 62 -6.72 13.44 9.41
CA ILE A 62 -8.18 13.39 9.23
C ILE A 62 -8.59 12.01 8.74
N GLU A 63 -7.95 11.52 7.67
CA GLU A 63 -8.29 10.25 7.06
C GLU A 63 -7.05 9.49 6.57
N ARG A 64 -7.17 8.16 6.47
CA ARG A 64 -6.10 7.26 6.02
C ARG A 64 -6.54 6.51 4.78
N GLN A 65 -5.62 6.36 3.84
CA GLN A 65 -5.81 5.56 2.65
C GLN A 65 -7.09 5.89 1.88
N LEU A 66 -7.39 7.19 1.79
CA LEU A 66 -8.60 7.74 1.17
C LEU A 66 -8.57 7.47 -0.33
N THR A 67 -9.69 7.03 -0.88
CA THR A 67 -9.86 6.85 -2.32
C THR A 67 -10.57 8.08 -2.88
N GLY A 68 -9.98 8.66 -3.92
CA GLY A 68 -10.54 9.76 -4.69
C GLY A 68 -10.61 9.39 -6.17
N SER A 69 -11.30 10.22 -6.94
CA SER A 69 -11.38 10.07 -8.38
C SER A 69 -11.47 11.41 -9.08
N PHE A 70 -11.03 11.44 -10.33
CA PHE A 70 -11.22 12.58 -11.23
C PHE A 70 -11.56 12.08 -12.63
N VAL A 71 -12.21 12.94 -13.41
CA VAL A 71 -12.58 12.61 -14.79
C VAL A 71 -11.45 12.98 -15.74
N MET A 72 -11.10 12.05 -16.62
CA MET A 72 -10.19 12.27 -17.74
C MET A 72 -10.95 12.09 -19.05
N VAL A 73 -10.87 13.09 -19.93
CA VAL A 73 -11.51 13.01 -21.25
C VAL A 73 -10.52 12.44 -22.27
N VAL A 74 -10.88 11.35 -22.94
CA VAL A 74 -10.08 10.72 -24.00
C VAL A 74 -10.96 10.60 -25.24
N ASP A 75 -10.56 11.26 -26.32
CA ASP A 75 -11.30 11.29 -27.59
C ASP A 75 -12.79 11.69 -27.46
N GLY A 76 -13.08 12.55 -26.48
CA GLY A 76 -14.44 13.03 -26.18
C GLY A 76 -15.22 12.15 -25.19
N GLU A 77 -14.66 11.02 -24.77
CA GLU A 77 -15.26 10.15 -23.75
C GLU A 77 -14.72 10.46 -22.35
N GLU A 78 -15.63 10.63 -21.39
CA GLU A 78 -15.28 10.81 -19.97
C GLU A 78 -14.94 9.46 -19.33
N LEU A 79 -13.75 9.38 -18.73
CA LEU A 79 -13.25 8.20 -18.04
C LEU A 79 -12.93 8.55 -16.59
N ASP A 80 -13.50 7.80 -15.64
CA ASP A 80 -13.16 7.92 -14.22
C ASP A 80 -11.78 7.33 -13.94
N VAL A 81 -10.89 8.15 -13.40
CA VAL A 81 -9.58 7.74 -12.91
C VAL A 81 -9.62 7.74 -11.39
N SER A 82 -9.42 6.56 -10.78
CA SER A 82 -9.31 6.44 -9.33
C SER A 82 -7.85 6.55 -8.88
N CYS A 83 -7.62 7.22 -7.76
CA CYS A 83 -6.33 7.23 -7.09
C CYS A 83 -6.54 7.04 -5.58
N ARG A 84 -5.45 6.70 -4.88
CA ARG A 84 -5.48 6.46 -3.44
C ARG A 84 -4.43 7.32 -2.78
N LEU A 85 -4.86 8.13 -1.83
CA LEU A 85 -4.04 8.99 -1.03
C LEU A 85 -3.67 8.28 0.28
N ASP A 86 -2.40 8.31 0.66
CA ASP A 86 -1.95 7.69 1.93
C ASP A 86 -2.61 8.34 3.15
N LEU A 87 -2.59 9.67 3.25
CA LEU A 87 -3.14 10.40 4.40
C LEU A 87 -3.75 11.73 3.94
N LEU A 88 -4.96 12.03 4.41
CA LEU A 88 -5.52 13.39 4.40
C LEU A 88 -5.23 14.02 5.76
N VAL A 89 -4.62 15.20 5.76
CA VAL A 89 -4.25 15.90 6.99
C VAL A 89 -4.69 17.35 6.98
N GLU A 90 -4.74 17.95 8.16
CA GLU A 90 -5.10 19.34 8.37
C GLU A 90 -4.04 20.02 9.25
N ASP A 91 -3.65 21.25 8.94
CA ASP A 91 -2.78 22.05 9.82
C ASP A 91 -3.57 22.69 10.97
N GLY A 92 -2.90 23.36 11.90
CA GLY A 92 -3.54 24.01 13.05
C GLY A 92 -4.50 25.16 12.69
N ARG A 93 -4.58 25.57 11.42
CA ARG A 93 -5.48 26.63 10.92
C ARG A 93 -6.66 26.06 10.14
N GLY A 94 -6.77 24.74 9.99
CA GLY A 94 -7.84 24.12 9.21
C GLY A 94 -7.49 23.92 7.73
N VAL A 95 -6.24 24.16 7.32
CA VAL A 95 -5.81 24.01 5.92
C VAL A 95 -5.55 22.54 5.62
N ARG A 96 -6.17 22.01 4.57
CA ARG A 96 -6.14 20.58 4.22
C ARG A 96 -5.03 20.27 3.24
N TYR A 97 -4.37 19.14 3.48
CA TYR A 97 -3.28 18.66 2.64
C TYR A 97 -3.43 17.18 2.30
N ALA A 98 -3.14 16.85 1.04
CA ALA A 98 -2.92 15.48 0.62
C ALA A 98 -1.46 15.08 0.89
N ALA A 99 -1.24 14.13 1.80
CA ALA A 99 0.10 13.68 2.19
C ALA A 99 0.46 12.30 1.62
N GLU A 100 1.55 12.26 0.86
CA GLU A 100 2.14 11.04 0.29
C GLU A 100 3.35 10.57 1.10
N VAL A 101 3.36 9.29 1.50
CA VAL A 101 4.42 8.75 2.37
C VAL A 101 5.41 7.92 1.55
N LYS A 102 6.68 8.34 1.53
CA LYS A 102 7.74 7.64 0.79
C LYS A 102 8.91 7.25 1.70
N THR A 103 9.46 6.08 1.42
CA THR A 103 10.76 5.59 1.92
C THR A 103 11.68 5.34 0.74
N GLY A 104 12.98 5.48 0.93
CA GLY A 104 13.99 5.34 -0.10
C GLY A 104 14.34 6.68 -0.77
N ALA A 105 15.62 7.03 -0.76
CA ALA A 105 16.15 8.31 -1.25
C ALA A 105 15.71 8.75 -2.66
N ARG A 106 15.32 7.81 -3.54
CA ARG A 106 14.80 8.14 -4.87
C ARG A 106 13.30 8.46 -4.87
N ALA A 107 12.50 7.78 -4.05
CA ALA A 107 11.05 7.98 -4.04
C ALA A 107 10.67 9.30 -3.36
N THR A 108 11.53 9.81 -2.48
CA THR A 108 11.34 11.04 -1.71
C THR A 108 11.77 12.31 -2.44
N ASP A 109 12.24 12.19 -3.69
CA ASP A 109 12.55 13.31 -4.58
C ASP A 109 11.31 13.68 -5.41
N PRO A 110 10.70 14.86 -5.19
CA PRO A 110 9.48 15.27 -5.89
C PRO A 110 9.71 15.50 -7.39
N THR A 111 10.95 15.66 -7.84
CA THR A 111 11.28 15.87 -9.26
C THR A 111 11.32 14.56 -10.04
N ARG A 112 11.22 13.40 -9.36
CA ARG A 112 11.13 12.10 -10.04
C ARG A 112 9.79 11.96 -10.74
N PRO A 113 9.77 11.47 -11.99
CA PRO A 113 8.53 11.38 -12.77
C PRO A 113 7.40 10.59 -12.10
N ALA A 114 7.70 9.54 -11.32
CA ALA A 114 6.67 8.75 -10.64
C ALA A 114 6.04 9.53 -9.48
N THR A 115 6.87 10.10 -8.59
CA THR A 115 6.41 10.91 -7.46
C THR A 115 5.67 12.16 -7.93
N ARG A 116 6.21 12.88 -8.93
CA ARG A 116 5.55 14.06 -9.50
C ARG A 116 4.18 13.73 -10.09
N ARG A 117 4.05 12.64 -10.83
CA ARG A 117 2.77 12.22 -11.42
C ARG A 117 1.72 11.93 -10.34
N GLN A 118 2.09 11.21 -9.29
CA GLN A 118 1.18 10.98 -8.15
C GLN A 118 0.73 12.27 -7.48
N LEU A 119 1.66 13.21 -7.25
CA LEU A 119 1.33 14.51 -6.66
C LEU A 119 0.36 15.32 -7.55
N LEU A 120 0.56 15.32 -8.86
CA LEU A 120 -0.36 15.96 -9.81
C LEU A 120 -1.73 15.26 -9.87
N GLU A 121 -1.77 13.93 -9.76
CA GLU A 121 -3.03 13.18 -9.68
C GLU A 121 -3.83 13.58 -8.43
N TYR A 122 -3.17 13.81 -7.29
CA TYR A 122 -3.84 14.20 -6.06
C TYR A 122 -4.41 15.61 -6.12
N GLU A 123 -3.75 16.55 -6.76
CA GLU A 123 -4.27 17.89 -7.01
C GLU A 123 -5.57 17.87 -7.84
N ARG A 124 -5.78 16.85 -8.68
CA ARG A 124 -7.01 16.68 -9.46
C ARG A 124 -8.10 15.89 -8.75
N ALA A 125 -7.71 14.93 -7.91
CA ALA A 125 -8.64 14.00 -7.28
C ALA A 125 -9.20 14.47 -5.94
N TYR A 126 -8.56 15.44 -5.27
CA TYR A 126 -8.93 15.85 -3.92
C TYR A 126 -9.05 17.37 -3.81
N ASP A 127 -10.08 17.81 -3.09
CA ASP A 127 -10.28 19.20 -2.68
C ASP A 127 -9.38 19.51 -1.46
N VAL A 128 -8.13 19.89 -1.74
CA VAL A 128 -7.09 20.21 -0.76
C VAL A 128 -6.37 21.50 -1.11
N ASP A 129 -5.85 22.19 -0.11
CA ASP A 129 -5.14 23.47 -0.28
C ASP A 129 -3.66 23.29 -0.65
N GLY A 130 -3.14 22.07 -0.56
CA GLY A 130 -1.77 21.76 -0.93
C GLY A 130 -1.39 20.29 -0.76
N LEU A 131 -0.14 19.98 -1.11
CA LEU A 131 0.39 18.63 -1.07
C LEU A 131 1.54 18.53 -0.07
N LEU A 132 1.68 17.38 0.58
CA LEU A 132 2.82 17.07 1.43
C LEU A 132 3.53 15.82 0.92
N LEU A 133 4.85 15.90 0.79
CA LEU A 133 5.71 14.74 0.61
C LEU A 133 6.38 14.40 1.94
N VAL A 134 6.04 13.24 2.49
CA VAL A 134 6.54 12.75 3.77
C VAL A 134 7.70 11.79 3.52
N ASP A 135 8.91 12.24 3.81
CA ASP A 135 10.16 11.49 3.69
C ASP A 135 10.48 10.78 4.99
N MET A 136 10.23 9.47 5.01
CA MET A 136 10.40 8.64 6.20
C MET A 136 11.85 8.23 6.47
N ASP A 137 12.74 8.41 5.51
CA ASP A 137 14.17 8.14 5.67
C ASP A 137 14.86 9.31 6.37
N GLN A 138 14.55 10.54 5.94
CA GLN A 138 15.10 11.77 6.50
C GLN A 138 14.23 12.37 7.62
N GLU A 139 13.07 11.79 7.90
CA GLU A 139 12.03 12.32 8.80
C GLU A 139 11.69 13.79 8.48
N ARG A 140 11.41 14.09 7.21
CA ARG A 140 11.08 15.44 6.75
C ARG A 140 9.69 15.47 6.10
N VAL A 141 8.95 16.53 6.41
CA VAL A 141 7.70 16.87 5.72
C VAL A 141 8.00 18.04 4.80
N ARG A 142 7.71 17.90 3.50
CA ARG A 142 7.91 18.96 2.51
C ARG A 142 6.57 19.33 1.91
N THR A 143 6.25 20.62 1.92
CA THR A 143 5.12 21.13 1.14
C THR A 143 5.50 21.15 -0.34
N VAL A 144 4.57 20.71 -1.18
CA VAL A 144 4.67 20.78 -2.63
C VAL A 144 3.44 21.52 -3.16
N SER A 145 3.67 22.41 -4.11
CA SER A 145 2.63 23.12 -4.85
C SER A 145 3.02 23.19 -6.32
N PHE A 146 2.03 23.19 -7.20
CA PHE A 146 2.20 23.47 -8.61
C PHE A 146 1.63 24.86 -8.86
N PRO A 147 2.46 25.87 -9.19
CA PRO A 147 1.95 27.19 -9.51
C PRO A 147 1.16 27.14 -10.83
N ASP A 148 0.10 27.95 -10.90
CA ASP A 148 -0.72 28.17 -12.11
C ASP A 148 0.06 28.85 -13.25
#